data_AF-A0A4R2JFV0-F1
#
_entry.id   AF-A0A4R2JFV0-F1
#
_cell.length_a   1.000
_cell.length_b   1.000
_cell.length_c   1.000
_cell.angle_alpha   90.00
_cell.angle_beta   90.00
_cell.angle_gamma   90.00
#
_symmetry.space_group_name_H-M   'P 1'
#
loop_
_entity.id
_entity.type
_entity.pdbx_description
1 polymer ?
#
loop_
_entity_poly.entity_id
_entity_poly.type
_entity_poly.pdbx_seq_one_letter_code
_entity_poly.pdbx_strand_id
1 'polypeptide(L)'
;MSTPPPLMPPGGQPGQPYGPPGQPGPGGAPYGQPQPYGPPQGQPLPPQGPPYGGPPQGPPYQGTPPGGVPQPGMPPGQPPFGPPQSFQEPPKPRRRFGVGRLVGGIVGIVVVAGGVWAFNYFTSSAAQAKVGDCAAVTGTKSKPDFKTVDCGSADANYIVGKSLSVSGDCGSKYYDEYTETERRGPSTKLCLMPNWTEGTCYNLDDAGSSVGYPKTACKTRAVKVLKILKGKADENACGNKEATGIAFPEPATTFCLQQL
;
A
#
# COMPACT_ATOMS: atom_id res chain seq x y z
N MET A 1 -20.86 -92.81 6.22
CA MET A 1 -19.98 -92.39 7.33
C MET A 1 -19.10 -91.25 6.82
N SER A 2 -18.75 -90.31 7.71
CA SER A 2 -18.02 -89.04 7.50
C SER A 2 -18.93 -87.81 7.30
N THR A 3 -19.65 -87.37 8.34
CA THR A 3 -19.40 -86.21 9.23
C THR A 3 -19.40 -84.81 8.57
N PRO A 4 -20.36 -83.91 8.94
CA PRO A 4 -20.34 -82.51 8.51
C PRO A 4 -19.36 -81.65 9.33
N PRO A 5 -18.85 -80.54 8.78
CA PRO A 5 -17.94 -79.63 9.48
C PRO A 5 -18.66 -78.81 10.57
N PRO A 6 -17.94 -78.40 11.63
CA PRO A 6 -18.51 -77.70 12.78
C PRO A 6 -18.81 -76.22 12.49
N LEU A 7 -19.90 -75.73 13.10
CA LEU A 7 -20.31 -74.32 13.12
C LEU A 7 -19.35 -73.50 14.02
N MET A 8 -18.89 -72.34 13.53
CA MET A 8 -18.06 -71.40 14.29
C MET A 8 -18.93 -70.44 15.15
N PRO A 9 -18.48 -70.05 16.35
CA PRO A 9 -19.17 -69.11 17.23
C PRO A 9 -18.92 -67.63 16.84
N PRO A 10 -19.80 -66.69 17.25
CA PRO A 10 -19.61 -65.26 17.01
C PRO A 10 -18.74 -64.64 18.12
N GLY A 11 -17.62 -64.02 17.77
CA GLY A 11 -16.82 -63.31 18.76
C GLY A 11 -15.64 -62.52 18.21
N GLY A 12 -15.56 -61.26 18.64
CA GLY A 12 -14.31 -60.54 18.86
C GLY A 12 -13.82 -59.68 17.70
N GLN A 13 -14.03 -58.36 17.79
CA GLN A 13 -13.18 -57.37 17.12
C GLN A 13 -11.79 -57.38 17.78
N PRO A 14 -10.69 -57.59 17.02
CA PRO A 14 -9.34 -57.37 17.53
C PRO A 14 -8.94 -55.90 17.40
N GLY A 15 -8.14 -55.46 18.36
CA GLY A 15 -7.85 -54.06 18.67
C GLY A 15 -7.00 -53.29 17.66
N GLN A 16 -7.10 -51.97 17.78
CA GLN A 16 -6.18 -50.98 17.22
C GLN A 16 -4.82 -51.09 17.92
N PRO A 17 -3.69 -51.07 17.19
CA PRO A 17 -2.41 -50.91 17.85
C PRO A 17 -1.55 -49.75 17.29
N TYR A 18 -0.88 -49.08 18.24
CA TYR A 18 0.27 -48.17 18.14
C TYR A 18 0.03 -46.69 17.84
N GLY A 19 0.00 -45.90 18.92
CA GLY A 19 0.43 -44.50 18.93
C GLY A 19 1.94 -44.38 19.23
N PRO A 20 2.62 -43.32 18.77
CA PRO A 20 4.04 -43.09 19.05
C PRO A 20 4.28 -42.44 20.43
N PRO A 21 5.44 -42.72 21.08
CA PRO A 21 5.79 -42.18 22.40
C PRO A 21 6.26 -40.72 22.34
N GLY A 22 5.97 -39.98 23.42
CA GLY A 22 6.13 -38.53 23.51
C GLY A 22 7.55 -38.00 23.75
N GLN A 23 7.66 -36.68 23.62
CA GLN A 23 8.74 -35.84 24.15
C GLN A 23 8.17 -34.59 24.87
N PRO A 24 8.91 -33.98 25.81
CA PRO A 24 8.36 -33.16 26.91
C PRO A 24 8.16 -31.68 26.55
N GLY A 25 7.21 -31.02 27.24
CA GLY A 25 6.79 -29.63 27.04
C GLY A 25 7.81 -28.55 27.45
N PRO A 26 7.41 -27.25 27.36
CA PRO A 26 6.88 -26.60 28.56
C PRO A 26 5.75 -25.59 28.32
N GLY A 27 4.92 -25.39 29.38
CA GLY A 27 4.25 -24.12 29.65
C GLY A 27 2.78 -24.04 29.23
N GLY A 28 1.88 -24.27 30.18
CA GLY A 28 0.43 -24.19 29.98
C GLY A 28 -0.17 -22.79 30.23
N ALA A 29 -1.36 -22.57 29.69
CA ALA A 29 -2.48 -21.89 30.33
C ALA A 29 -3.79 -22.24 29.58
N PRO A 30 -4.93 -22.42 30.27
CA PRO A 30 -6.10 -23.13 29.74
C PRO A 30 -7.09 -22.24 28.98
N TYR A 31 -7.75 -22.83 27.99
CA TYR A 31 -8.91 -22.28 27.29
C TYR A 31 -10.13 -22.19 28.22
N GLY A 32 -10.65 -20.99 28.41
CA GLY A 32 -11.90 -20.71 29.14
C GLY A 32 -13.12 -20.70 28.21
N GLN A 33 -14.20 -21.30 28.70
CA GLN A 33 -15.55 -21.37 28.12
C GLN A 33 -16.25 -20.00 27.93
N PRO A 34 -17.31 -19.91 27.10
CA PRO A 34 -18.03 -18.67 26.83
C PRO A 34 -18.94 -18.24 28.00
N GLN A 35 -19.00 -16.93 28.27
CA GLN A 35 -19.89 -16.30 29.25
C GLN A 35 -20.88 -15.32 28.59
N PRO A 36 -22.05 -15.06 29.23
CA PRO A 36 -23.23 -14.47 28.61
C PRO A 36 -23.30 -12.94 28.68
N TYR A 37 -24.14 -12.36 27.82
CA TYR A 37 -24.43 -10.94 27.60
C TYR A 37 -24.67 -10.09 28.89
N GLY A 38 -24.08 -8.88 28.91
CA GLY A 38 -24.38 -7.79 29.84
C GLY A 38 -24.35 -6.40 29.14
N PRO A 39 -25.07 -5.37 29.65
CA PRO A 39 -25.40 -4.12 28.93
C PRO A 39 -24.29 -3.05 28.93
N PRO A 40 -24.36 -2.03 28.03
CA PRO A 40 -23.24 -1.13 27.74
C PRO A 40 -23.08 0.00 28.77
N GLN A 41 -21.85 0.23 29.22
CA GLN A 41 -21.46 1.39 30.05
C GLN A 41 -20.63 2.40 29.26
N GLY A 42 -20.88 3.68 29.56
CA GLY A 42 -20.60 4.84 28.72
C GLY A 42 -19.16 5.33 28.64
N GLN A 43 -18.97 6.24 27.68
CA GLN A 43 -17.73 6.90 27.31
C GLN A 43 -17.24 7.89 28.38
N PRO A 44 -15.92 7.99 28.65
CA PRO A 44 -15.35 9.09 29.43
C PRO A 44 -15.05 10.32 28.55
N LEU A 45 -15.53 11.48 29.00
CA LEU A 45 -15.24 12.83 28.46
C LEU A 45 -13.80 13.29 28.75
N PRO A 46 -13.22 14.19 27.92
CA PRO A 46 -11.90 14.78 28.14
C PRO A 46 -11.88 15.86 29.25
N PRO A 47 -10.75 16.03 29.97
CA PRO A 47 -10.64 16.97 31.09
C PRO A 47 -10.53 18.44 30.65
N GLN A 48 -11.10 19.29 31.51
CA GLN A 48 -11.36 20.72 31.34
C GLN A 48 -10.12 21.59 31.65
N GLY A 49 -9.99 22.71 30.95
CA GLY A 49 -8.86 23.65 31.06
C GLY A 49 -8.89 24.56 32.30
N PRO A 50 -7.77 25.25 32.61
CA PRO A 50 -7.64 26.09 33.81
C PRO A 50 -8.26 27.50 33.66
N PRO A 51 -8.68 28.13 34.77
CA PRO A 51 -9.49 29.35 34.78
C PRO A 51 -8.71 30.68 34.72
N TYR A 52 -9.47 31.70 34.29
CA TYR A 52 -9.20 33.12 34.05
C TYR A 52 -8.24 33.83 35.03
N GLY A 53 -7.27 34.56 34.46
CA GLY A 53 -6.50 35.62 35.11
C GLY A 53 -6.95 37.01 34.64
N GLY A 54 -7.23 37.90 35.59
CA GLY A 54 -7.65 39.29 35.35
C GLY A 54 -6.47 40.25 35.02
N PRO A 55 -6.75 41.43 34.46
CA PRO A 55 -5.73 42.36 33.98
C PRO A 55 -5.15 43.26 35.10
N PRO A 56 -3.85 43.62 35.05
CA PRO A 56 -3.29 44.65 35.92
C PRO A 56 -3.55 46.08 35.39
N GLN A 57 -3.69 46.98 36.36
CA GLN A 57 -4.15 48.36 36.27
C GLN A 57 -3.05 49.30 35.73
N GLY A 58 -3.43 50.24 34.86
CA GLY A 58 -2.57 51.31 34.36
C GLY A 58 -2.61 52.56 35.27
N PRO A 59 -1.51 53.35 35.35
CA PRO A 59 -1.47 54.59 36.12
C PRO A 59 -2.10 55.78 35.36
N PRO A 60 -2.66 56.78 36.09
CA PRO A 60 -3.44 57.86 35.50
C PRO A 60 -2.61 59.06 35.02
N TYR A 61 -3.18 59.77 34.04
CA TYR A 61 -2.72 61.03 33.44
C TYR A 61 -2.83 62.24 34.38
N GLN A 62 -1.85 63.14 34.29
CA GLN A 62 -1.94 64.60 34.51
C GLN A 62 -0.92 65.22 33.53
N GLY A 63 -1.09 66.34 32.82
CA GLY A 63 -2.10 67.39 32.80
C GLY A 63 -1.39 68.70 32.43
N THR A 64 -1.58 69.18 31.19
CA THR A 64 -1.35 70.57 30.67
C THR A 64 0.02 71.27 30.83
N PRO A 65 0.45 71.99 29.78
CA PRO A 65 0.96 73.34 29.99
C PRO A 65 0.31 74.38 29.05
N PRO A 66 0.05 75.61 29.52
CA PRO A 66 -0.47 76.70 28.70
C PRO A 66 0.63 77.64 28.18
N GLY A 67 0.34 78.30 27.05
CA GLY A 67 0.66 79.71 26.79
C GLY A 67 2.10 80.07 26.40
N GLY A 68 2.27 80.60 25.18
CA GLY A 68 3.50 81.25 24.73
C GLY A 68 3.57 82.75 25.06
N VAL A 69 4.76 83.35 24.88
CA VAL A 69 5.08 84.75 24.48
C VAL A 69 6.62 84.88 24.30
N PRO A 70 7.16 85.91 23.59
CA PRO A 70 8.33 85.80 22.71
C PRO A 70 9.69 86.32 23.26
N GLN A 71 10.74 86.06 22.44
CA GLN A 71 12.16 86.45 22.46
C GLN A 71 12.52 87.87 22.98
N PRO A 72 13.76 88.13 23.46
CA PRO A 72 14.84 88.65 22.56
C PRO A 72 16.31 88.34 22.96
N GLY A 73 17.25 88.44 21.99
CA GLY A 73 18.64 88.85 22.25
C GLY A 73 19.78 87.97 21.68
N MET A 74 20.41 88.45 20.60
CA MET A 74 21.69 87.97 20.00
C MET A 74 22.93 88.44 20.81
N PRO A 75 24.11 87.79 20.66
CA PRO A 75 25.14 88.34 19.75
C PRO A 75 25.99 87.30 18.95
N PRO A 76 26.69 87.70 17.87
CA PRO A 76 27.42 86.81 16.94
C PRO A 76 28.95 86.81 17.15
N GLY A 77 29.64 85.71 16.81
CA GLY A 77 31.12 85.62 16.81
C GLY A 77 31.66 84.37 16.09
N GLN A 78 32.75 84.56 15.34
CA GLN A 78 33.25 83.78 14.19
C GLN A 78 34.19 82.55 14.49
N PRO A 79 34.52 81.70 13.48
CA PRO A 79 35.29 80.43 13.56
C PRO A 79 36.83 80.68 13.41
N PRO A 80 37.80 79.72 13.24
CA PRO A 80 37.76 78.32 12.74
C PRO A 80 38.84 77.32 13.28
N PHE A 81 39.00 76.17 12.59
CA PHE A 81 40.16 75.24 12.42
C PHE A 81 39.93 73.78 12.84
N GLY A 82 39.99 72.88 11.85
CA GLY A 82 40.11 71.43 12.01
C GLY A 82 40.96 70.80 10.88
N PRO A 83 41.61 69.64 11.11
CA PRO A 83 42.84 69.19 10.44
C PRO A 83 42.64 68.43 9.09
N PRO A 84 43.73 68.06 8.36
CA PRO A 84 43.70 67.74 6.94
C PRO A 84 43.08 66.38 6.59
N GLN A 85 42.53 66.31 5.37
CA GLN A 85 41.88 65.13 4.77
C GLN A 85 42.90 64.02 4.47
N SER A 86 42.69 62.82 5.00
CA SER A 86 43.37 61.60 4.55
C SER A 86 42.67 61.03 3.31
N PHE A 87 43.45 60.75 2.27
CA PHE A 87 42.97 60.05 1.08
C PHE A 87 42.51 58.63 1.46
N GLN A 88 41.24 58.30 1.23
CA GLN A 88 40.72 56.94 1.38
C GLN A 88 41.04 56.15 0.11
N GLU A 89 41.79 55.05 0.26
CA GLU A 89 41.89 54.02 -0.77
C GLU A 89 40.52 53.35 -1.00
N PRO A 90 40.17 52.97 -2.24
CA PRO A 90 38.87 52.36 -2.52
C PRO A 90 38.73 50.97 -1.84
N PRO A 91 37.54 50.62 -1.35
CA PRO A 91 37.34 49.40 -0.57
C PRO A 91 37.41 48.14 -1.43
N LYS A 92 38.23 47.17 -0.99
CA LYS A 92 38.29 45.81 -1.56
C LYS A 92 36.99 45.05 -1.23
N PRO A 93 36.30 44.44 -2.20
CA PRO A 93 35.00 43.80 -1.94
C PRO A 93 35.17 42.54 -1.06
N ARG A 94 34.45 42.50 0.07
CA ARG A 94 34.34 41.34 0.94
C ARG A 94 33.36 40.32 0.34
N ARG A 95 33.85 39.15 -0.09
CA ARG A 95 32.99 38.05 -0.56
C ARG A 95 32.25 37.41 0.62
N ARG A 96 30.91 37.41 0.57
CA ARG A 96 30.04 36.83 1.60
C ARG A 96 29.73 35.35 1.28
N PHE A 97 30.68 34.48 1.59
CA PHE A 97 30.48 33.03 1.53
C PHE A 97 29.82 32.55 2.84
N GLY A 98 28.50 32.36 2.86
CA GLY A 98 27.84 31.77 4.03
C GLY A 98 26.37 31.45 3.85
N VAL A 99 25.59 32.36 3.28
CA VAL A 99 24.13 32.19 3.18
C VAL A 99 23.73 31.24 2.04
N GLY A 100 24.47 31.25 0.92
CA GLY A 100 24.16 30.39 -0.23
C GLY A 100 24.31 28.89 0.02
N ARG A 101 25.17 28.48 0.98
CA ARG A 101 25.36 27.05 1.31
C ARG A 101 24.24 26.48 2.17
N LEU A 102 23.64 27.26 3.06
CA LEU A 102 22.56 26.79 3.93
C LEU A 102 21.25 26.65 3.15
N VAL A 103 20.90 27.65 2.33
CA VAL A 103 19.71 27.60 1.46
C VAL A 103 19.87 26.53 0.38
N GLY A 104 21.06 26.42 -0.24
CA GLY A 104 21.37 25.34 -1.19
C GLY A 104 21.32 23.95 -0.56
N GLY A 105 21.73 23.80 0.70
CA GLY A 105 21.62 22.55 1.45
C GLY A 105 20.18 22.15 1.75
N ILE A 106 19.33 23.07 2.21
CA ILE A 106 17.92 22.79 2.49
C ILE A 106 17.15 22.48 1.20
N VAL A 107 17.35 23.27 0.14
CA VAL A 107 16.73 23.00 -1.17
C VAL A 107 17.22 21.65 -1.72
N GLY A 108 18.51 21.35 -1.59
CA GLY A 108 19.07 20.04 -1.95
C GLY A 108 18.42 18.89 -1.18
N ILE A 109 18.22 19.02 0.13
CA ILE A 109 17.55 18.01 0.96
C ILE A 109 16.08 17.86 0.58
N VAL A 110 15.35 18.94 0.31
CA VAL A 110 13.95 18.88 -0.11
C VAL A 110 13.82 18.25 -1.51
N VAL A 111 14.73 18.55 -2.44
CA VAL A 111 14.76 17.94 -3.77
C VAL A 111 15.15 16.46 -3.68
N VAL A 112 16.10 16.08 -2.82
CA VAL A 112 16.47 14.67 -2.62
C VAL A 112 15.36 13.92 -1.89
N ALA A 113 14.77 14.48 -0.83
CA ALA A 113 13.67 13.85 -0.11
C ALA A 113 12.42 13.74 -0.99
N GLY A 114 12.08 14.80 -1.72
CA GLY A 114 11.01 14.83 -2.70
C GLY A 114 11.30 13.91 -3.89
N GLY A 115 12.55 13.82 -4.33
CA GLY A 115 12.99 12.91 -5.40
C GLY A 115 13.00 11.45 -4.96
N VAL A 116 13.38 11.13 -3.73
CA VAL A 116 13.30 9.78 -3.15
C VAL A 116 11.85 9.40 -2.83
N TRP A 117 11.04 10.34 -2.36
CA TRP A 117 9.61 10.11 -2.14
C TRP A 117 8.88 9.92 -3.47
N ALA A 118 9.11 10.79 -4.45
CA ALA A 118 8.59 10.64 -5.80
C ALA A 118 9.12 9.36 -6.45
N PHE A 119 10.41 9.06 -6.38
CA PHE A 119 10.98 7.82 -6.91
C PHE A 119 10.34 6.59 -6.26
N ASN A 120 10.22 6.54 -4.93
CA ASN A 120 9.53 5.43 -4.26
C ASN A 120 8.04 5.32 -4.66
N TYR A 121 7.35 6.47 -4.78
CA TYR A 121 5.96 6.53 -5.25
C TYR A 121 5.84 6.08 -6.71
N PHE A 122 6.79 6.47 -7.58
CA PHE A 122 6.91 6.06 -8.98
C PHE A 122 7.41 4.61 -9.16
N THR A 123 7.99 3.99 -8.12
CA THR A 123 8.48 2.60 -8.20
C THR A 123 7.47 1.55 -7.72
N SER A 124 6.47 1.88 -6.91
CA SER A 124 5.36 0.96 -6.59
C SER A 124 4.34 0.96 -7.73
N SER A 125 4.64 0.27 -8.82
CA SER A 125 3.77 0.25 -10.00
C SER A 125 2.40 -0.39 -9.72
N ALA A 126 2.30 -1.26 -8.72
CA ALA A 126 1.03 -1.87 -8.31
C ALA A 126 0.15 -0.91 -7.49
N ALA A 127 0.73 -0.09 -6.62
CA ALA A 127 0.00 0.95 -5.88
C ALA A 127 -0.65 2.00 -6.80
N GLN A 128 -0.09 2.23 -8.00
CA GLN A 128 -0.65 3.13 -9.01
C GLN A 128 -1.55 2.43 -10.04
N ALA A 129 -1.59 1.10 -10.06
CA ALA A 129 -2.30 0.35 -11.07
C ALA A 129 -3.81 0.55 -10.94
N LYS A 130 -4.46 0.83 -12.07
CA LYS A 130 -5.90 1.07 -12.16
C LYS A 130 -6.61 -0.17 -12.70
N VAL A 131 -7.90 -0.26 -12.38
CA VAL A 131 -8.76 -1.27 -12.99
C VAL A 131 -8.71 -1.13 -14.51
N GLY A 132 -8.42 -2.24 -15.19
CA GLY A 132 -8.24 -2.34 -16.64
C GLY A 132 -6.79 -2.24 -17.11
N ASP A 133 -5.85 -1.82 -16.26
CA ASP A 133 -4.43 -1.78 -16.63
C ASP A 133 -3.88 -3.19 -16.85
N CYS A 134 -3.01 -3.36 -17.85
CA CYS A 134 -2.31 -4.61 -18.03
C CYS A 134 -1.00 -4.64 -17.27
N ALA A 135 -0.62 -5.82 -16.83
CA ALA A 135 0.56 -6.03 -16.02
C ALA A 135 1.36 -7.25 -16.50
N ALA A 136 2.67 -7.14 -16.32
CA ALA A 136 3.58 -8.25 -16.31
C ALA A 136 3.86 -8.59 -14.84
N VAL A 137 3.46 -9.78 -14.42
CA VAL A 137 3.82 -10.33 -13.11
C VAL A 137 4.80 -11.46 -13.32
N THR A 138 5.99 -11.32 -12.75
CA THR A 138 7.09 -12.28 -12.89
C THR A 138 7.60 -12.74 -11.53
N GLY A 139 8.59 -13.66 -11.51
CA GLY A 139 9.14 -14.20 -10.28
C GLY A 139 8.37 -15.41 -9.75
N THR A 140 8.26 -15.53 -8.43
CA THR A 140 7.57 -16.64 -7.75
C THR A 140 6.43 -16.12 -6.91
N LYS A 141 5.52 -16.98 -6.45
CA LYS A 141 4.45 -16.55 -5.53
C LYS A 141 4.94 -15.91 -4.23
N SER A 142 6.13 -16.29 -3.76
CA SER A 142 6.74 -15.72 -2.55
C SER A 142 7.50 -14.42 -2.78
N LYS A 143 7.91 -14.16 -4.02
CA LYS A 143 8.58 -12.92 -4.44
C LYS A 143 8.09 -12.51 -5.83
N PRO A 144 6.81 -12.11 -5.95
CA PRO A 144 6.27 -11.68 -7.23
C PRO A 144 6.72 -10.25 -7.52
N ASP A 145 7.14 -10.01 -8.76
CA ASP A 145 7.45 -8.68 -9.27
C ASP A 145 6.32 -8.22 -10.18
N PHE A 146 5.70 -7.08 -9.85
CA PHE A 146 4.59 -6.52 -10.61
C PHE A 146 5.06 -5.30 -11.37
N LYS A 147 4.67 -5.22 -12.65
CA LYS A 147 4.91 -4.07 -13.50
C LYS A 147 3.74 -3.80 -14.41
N THR A 148 3.23 -2.57 -14.41
CA THR A 148 2.27 -2.11 -15.43
C THR A 148 2.93 -2.05 -16.80
N VAL A 149 2.30 -2.61 -17.82
CA VAL A 149 2.78 -2.68 -19.21
C VAL A 149 1.63 -2.44 -20.19
N ASP A 150 1.96 -2.16 -21.45
CA ASP A 150 0.95 -2.12 -22.52
C ASP A 150 0.26 -3.48 -22.70
N CYS A 151 -1.07 -3.48 -22.82
CA CYS A 151 -1.87 -4.70 -22.98
C CYS A 151 -1.53 -5.54 -24.21
N GLY A 152 -0.97 -4.92 -25.25
CA GLY A 152 -0.50 -5.59 -26.46
C GLY A 152 0.94 -6.11 -26.36
N SER A 153 1.63 -5.85 -25.25
CA SER A 153 3.00 -6.35 -25.03
C SER A 153 3.00 -7.87 -24.92
N ALA A 154 4.08 -8.49 -25.41
CA ALA A 154 4.29 -9.92 -25.28
C ALA A 154 4.38 -10.38 -23.81
N ASP A 155 4.81 -9.48 -22.93
CA ASP A 155 5.01 -9.74 -21.50
C ASP A 155 3.74 -9.50 -20.65
N ALA A 156 2.68 -8.94 -21.24
CA ALA A 156 1.43 -8.66 -20.54
C ALA A 156 0.67 -9.96 -20.25
N ASN A 157 0.74 -10.44 -19.00
CA ASN A 157 0.16 -11.71 -18.58
C ASN A 157 -1.06 -11.54 -17.64
N TYR A 158 -1.30 -10.34 -17.11
CA TYR A 158 -2.47 -10.02 -16.30
C TYR A 158 -3.14 -8.70 -16.71
N ILE A 159 -4.39 -8.55 -16.30
CA ILE A 159 -5.20 -7.34 -16.32
C ILE A 159 -5.67 -7.09 -14.90
N VAL A 160 -5.56 -5.87 -14.40
CA VAL A 160 -6.02 -5.49 -13.07
C VAL A 160 -7.54 -5.42 -13.07
N GLY A 161 -8.17 -6.32 -12.32
CA GLY A 161 -9.63 -6.36 -12.16
C GLY A 161 -10.13 -5.44 -11.05
N LYS A 162 -9.46 -5.44 -9.90
CA LYS A 162 -9.78 -4.57 -8.76
C LYS A 162 -8.52 -4.12 -8.05
N SER A 163 -8.59 -2.94 -7.43
CA SER A 163 -7.61 -2.46 -6.45
C SER A 163 -8.36 -2.19 -5.14
N LEU A 164 -7.93 -2.87 -4.08
CA LEU A 164 -8.61 -2.94 -2.80
C LEU A 164 -7.61 -2.72 -1.66
N SER A 165 -8.13 -2.46 -0.46
CA SER A 165 -7.33 -2.64 0.75
C SER A 165 -6.95 -4.11 0.93
N VAL A 166 -5.90 -4.39 1.72
CA VAL A 166 -5.42 -5.76 1.96
C VAL A 166 -6.47 -6.73 2.52
N SER A 167 -7.49 -6.21 3.21
CA SER A 167 -8.60 -7.02 3.74
C SER A 167 -9.75 -7.22 2.74
N GLY A 168 -9.67 -6.61 1.56
CA GLY A 168 -10.70 -6.70 0.52
C GLY A 168 -10.76 -8.09 -0.14
N ASP A 169 -11.96 -8.43 -0.59
CA ASP A 169 -12.26 -9.65 -1.36
C ASP A 169 -12.42 -9.31 -2.85
N CYS A 170 -11.77 -10.09 -3.71
CA CYS A 170 -11.86 -9.95 -5.16
C CYS A 170 -13.24 -10.35 -5.72
N GLY A 171 -14.06 -11.07 -4.95
CA GLY A 171 -15.42 -11.47 -5.31
C GLY A 171 -15.51 -12.60 -6.34
N SER A 172 -14.37 -13.16 -6.74
CA SER A 172 -14.28 -14.38 -7.55
C SER A 172 -13.01 -15.13 -7.18
N LYS A 173 -13.15 -16.46 -7.02
CA LYS A 173 -12.04 -17.37 -6.72
C LYS A 173 -11.00 -17.48 -7.86
N TYR A 174 -11.31 -16.92 -9.02
CA TYR A 174 -10.47 -17.03 -10.21
C TYR A 174 -9.47 -15.88 -10.35
N TYR A 175 -9.60 -14.81 -9.58
CA TYR A 175 -8.56 -13.79 -9.54
C TYR A 175 -7.32 -14.33 -8.84
N ASP A 176 -6.16 -14.02 -9.41
CA ASP A 176 -4.92 -14.09 -8.65
C ASP A 176 -4.79 -12.85 -7.78
N GLU A 177 -4.49 -13.03 -6.50
CA GLU A 177 -4.29 -11.91 -5.58
C GLU A 177 -2.81 -11.51 -5.55
N TYR A 178 -2.53 -10.23 -5.77
CA TYR A 178 -1.21 -9.64 -5.58
C TYR A 178 -1.29 -8.59 -4.47
N THR A 179 -0.47 -8.73 -3.44
CA THR A 179 -0.42 -7.74 -2.35
C THR A 179 0.92 -7.02 -2.36
N GLU A 180 0.88 -5.72 -2.58
CA GLU A 180 2.05 -4.85 -2.43
C GLU A 180 2.09 -4.31 -1.00
N THR A 181 3.17 -4.59 -0.29
CA THR A 181 3.41 -4.06 1.06
C THR A 181 4.39 -2.91 0.99
N GLU A 182 3.91 -1.69 1.20
CA GLU A 182 4.78 -0.52 1.25
C GLU A 182 5.44 -0.38 2.62
N ARG A 183 6.72 -0.02 2.64
CA ARG A 183 7.48 0.15 3.89
C ARG A 183 7.06 1.39 4.69
N ARG A 184 6.50 2.40 4.01
CA ARG A 184 5.99 3.65 4.58
C ARG A 184 4.77 4.10 3.76
N GLY A 185 3.72 3.27 3.73
CA GLY A 185 2.49 3.56 3.00
C GLY A 185 1.42 2.50 3.27
N PRO A 186 0.17 2.73 2.84
CA PRO A 186 -0.86 1.71 2.91
C PRO A 186 -0.53 0.56 1.96
N SER A 187 -0.64 -0.67 2.43
CA SER A 187 -0.56 -1.85 1.56
C SER A 187 -1.81 -1.95 0.70
N THR A 188 -1.63 -2.39 -0.55
CA THR A 188 -2.70 -2.51 -1.54
C THR A 188 -2.80 -3.96 -2.02
N LYS A 189 -4.03 -4.45 -2.18
CA LYS A 189 -4.31 -5.73 -2.83
C LYS A 189 -4.86 -5.48 -4.23
N LEU A 190 -4.27 -6.11 -5.23
CA LEU A 190 -4.76 -6.16 -6.59
C LEU A 190 -5.37 -7.54 -6.88
N CYS A 191 -6.54 -7.53 -7.52
CA CYS A 191 -7.19 -8.71 -8.04
C CYS A 191 -6.87 -8.81 -9.52
N LEU A 192 -6.07 -9.80 -9.91
CA LEU A 192 -5.50 -9.93 -11.24
C LEU A 192 -6.26 -10.98 -12.05
N MET A 193 -6.78 -10.56 -13.20
CA MET A 193 -7.39 -11.43 -14.19
C MET A 193 -6.34 -11.79 -15.24
N PRO A 194 -6.22 -13.06 -15.68
CA PRO A 194 -5.24 -13.43 -16.71
C PRO A 194 -5.48 -12.67 -18.03
N ASN A 195 -4.40 -12.20 -18.67
CA ASN A 195 -4.45 -11.61 -20.02
C ASN A 195 -4.37 -12.70 -21.09
N TRP A 196 -5.37 -13.57 -21.11
CA TRP A 196 -5.42 -14.68 -22.04
C TRP A 196 -5.90 -14.29 -23.43
N THR A 197 -5.51 -15.07 -24.43
CA THR A 197 -5.85 -14.85 -25.84
C THR A 197 -6.57 -16.08 -26.40
N GLU A 198 -7.64 -15.86 -27.16
CA GLU A 198 -8.37 -16.94 -27.84
C GLU A 198 -7.44 -17.79 -28.72
N GLY A 199 -7.69 -19.09 -28.76
CA GLY A 199 -6.91 -20.07 -29.50
C GLY A 199 -5.56 -20.43 -28.88
N THR A 200 -5.10 -19.69 -27.87
CA THR A 200 -3.80 -19.91 -27.22
C THR A 200 -3.92 -20.94 -26.09
N CYS A 201 -2.87 -21.72 -25.91
CA CYS A 201 -2.77 -22.69 -24.84
C CYS A 201 -1.83 -22.22 -23.73
N TYR A 202 -2.22 -22.52 -22.50
CA TYR A 202 -1.52 -22.11 -21.29
C TYR A 202 -1.28 -23.31 -20.39
N ASN A 203 -0.15 -23.29 -19.69
CA ASN A 203 0.13 -24.29 -18.68
C ASN A 203 -0.47 -23.85 -17.34
N LEU A 204 -1.47 -24.59 -16.86
CA LEU A 204 -2.09 -24.38 -15.54
C LEU A 204 -1.56 -25.35 -14.47
N ASP A 205 -0.81 -26.39 -14.87
CA ASP A 205 -0.28 -27.41 -13.94
C ASP A 205 0.71 -26.79 -12.94
N ASP A 206 1.37 -25.71 -13.34
CA ASP A 206 2.31 -24.96 -12.51
C ASP A 206 1.68 -23.75 -11.81
N ALA A 207 0.35 -23.60 -11.85
CA ALA A 207 -0.37 -22.51 -11.19
C ALA A 207 -0.15 -22.51 -9.66
N GLY A 208 0.37 -23.59 -9.07
CA GLY A 208 0.79 -23.66 -7.67
C GLY A 208 2.14 -22.96 -7.37
N SER A 209 3.04 -22.88 -8.34
CA SER A 209 4.46 -22.49 -8.13
C SER A 209 4.88 -21.27 -8.95
N SER A 210 4.27 -21.06 -10.10
CA SER A 210 4.60 -19.99 -11.05
C SER A 210 3.45 -18.99 -11.17
N VAL A 211 3.82 -17.73 -11.42
CA VAL A 211 2.89 -16.62 -11.70
C VAL A 211 2.80 -16.42 -13.22
N GLY A 212 1.65 -15.96 -13.72
CA GLY A 212 1.55 -15.46 -15.09
C GLY A 212 1.13 -16.45 -16.16
N TYR A 213 0.81 -17.71 -15.82
CA TYR A 213 0.28 -18.73 -16.75
C TYR A 213 1.00 -18.74 -18.11
N PRO A 214 2.20 -19.33 -18.21
CA PRO A 214 2.99 -19.23 -19.44
C PRO A 214 2.28 -19.88 -20.63
N LYS A 215 2.39 -19.23 -21.80
CA LYS A 215 1.94 -19.78 -23.08
C LYS A 215 2.72 -21.06 -23.39
N THR A 216 2.04 -22.06 -23.91
CA THR A 216 2.63 -23.36 -24.25
C THR A 216 2.02 -23.92 -25.54
N ALA A 217 2.63 -24.97 -26.09
CA ALA A 217 2.05 -25.70 -27.21
C ALA A 217 0.75 -26.41 -26.78
N CYS A 218 -0.27 -26.39 -27.65
CA CYS A 218 -1.53 -27.08 -27.43
C CYS A 218 -1.35 -28.60 -27.53
N LYS A 219 -0.98 -29.21 -26.40
CA LYS A 219 -0.74 -30.64 -26.22
C LYS A 219 -1.42 -31.10 -24.93
N THR A 220 -1.36 -32.40 -24.66
CA THR A 220 -1.92 -33.00 -23.43
C THR A 220 -1.45 -32.25 -22.18
N ARG A 221 -2.39 -31.95 -21.27
CA ARG A 221 -2.24 -31.14 -20.05
C ARG A 221 -2.24 -29.63 -20.22
N ALA A 222 -2.19 -29.11 -21.45
CA ALA A 222 -2.38 -27.69 -21.69
C ALA A 222 -3.87 -27.32 -21.61
N VAL A 223 -4.16 -26.07 -21.26
CA VAL A 223 -5.51 -25.53 -21.31
C VAL A 223 -5.63 -24.53 -22.44
N LYS A 224 -6.54 -24.82 -23.38
CA LYS A 224 -6.82 -23.96 -24.53
C LYS A 224 -7.93 -22.98 -24.20
N VAL A 225 -7.71 -21.71 -24.52
CA VAL A 225 -8.75 -20.69 -24.48
C VAL A 225 -9.58 -20.82 -25.76
N LEU A 226 -10.81 -21.30 -25.64
CA LEU A 226 -11.72 -21.45 -26.77
C LEU A 226 -12.36 -20.12 -27.15
N LYS A 227 -12.80 -19.35 -26.15
CA LYS A 227 -13.54 -18.11 -26.36
C LYS A 227 -13.41 -17.18 -25.16
N ILE A 228 -13.44 -15.87 -25.42
CA ILE A 228 -13.44 -14.81 -24.42
C ILE A 228 -14.72 -13.98 -24.61
N LEU A 229 -15.60 -14.03 -23.61
CA LEU A 229 -16.86 -13.28 -23.58
C LEU A 229 -16.67 -12.02 -22.74
N LYS A 230 -16.33 -10.90 -23.37
CA LYS A 230 -16.23 -9.59 -22.70
C LYS A 230 -17.62 -9.04 -22.38
N GLY A 231 -17.74 -8.29 -21.29
CA GLY A 231 -19.00 -7.73 -20.79
C GLY A 231 -19.93 -8.75 -20.12
N LYS A 232 -19.47 -9.98 -19.89
CA LYS A 232 -20.28 -11.05 -19.31
C LYS A 232 -19.45 -11.83 -18.27
N ALA A 233 -20.00 -11.99 -17.07
CA ALA A 233 -19.43 -12.78 -15.99
C ALA A 233 -20.39 -13.92 -15.64
N ASP A 234 -20.31 -15.03 -16.37
CA ASP A 234 -21.21 -16.18 -16.24
C ASP A 234 -20.49 -17.47 -16.67
N GLU A 235 -20.19 -18.34 -15.71
CA GLU A 235 -19.48 -19.61 -15.95
C GLU A 235 -20.24 -20.55 -16.91
N ASN A 236 -21.56 -20.38 -17.06
CA ASN A 236 -22.39 -21.22 -17.92
C ASN A 236 -22.50 -20.69 -19.36
N ALA A 237 -21.89 -19.53 -19.65
CA ALA A 237 -22.04 -18.85 -20.93
C ALA A 237 -21.30 -19.50 -22.11
N CYS A 238 -20.48 -20.51 -21.84
CA CYS A 238 -19.59 -21.10 -22.85
C CYS A 238 -20.30 -21.95 -23.90
N GLY A 239 -21.53 -22.40 -23.66
CA GLY A 239 -22.41 -23.08 -24.62
C GLY A 239 -21.93 -24.46 -25.10
N ASN A 240 -20.62 -24.74 -25.02
CA ASN A 240 -20.01 -26.03 -25.25
C ASN A 240 -19.96 -26.82 -23.92
N LYS A 241 -20.47 -28.06 -23.94
CA LYS A 241 -20.49 -28.96 -22.78
C LYS A 241 -19.09 -29.40 -22.32
N GLU A 242 -18.10 -29.32 -23.20
CA GLU A 242 -16.70 -29.68 -22.92
C GLU A 242 -15.88 -28.48 -22.44
N ALA A 243 -16.46 -27.28 -22.47
CA ALA A 243 -15.78 -26.05 -22.07
C ALA A 243 -16.11 -25.70 -20.62
N THR A 244 -15.08 -25.46 -19.82
CA THR A 244 -15.20 -24.90 -18.47
C THR A 244 -15.21 -23.38 -18.56
N GLY A 245 -16.24 -22.74 -18.03
CA GLY A 245 -16.29 -21.28 -17.92
C GLY A 245 -15.59 -20.77 -16.66
N ILE A 246 -14.77 -19.74 -16.82
CA ILE A 246 -14.15 -18.99 -15.74
C ILE A 246 -14.65 -17.55 -15.83
N ALA A 247 -15.38 -17.10 -14.82
CA ALA A 247 -16.02 -15.79 -14.81
C ALA A 247 -15.33 -14.80 -13.85
N PHE A 248 -15.03 -13.62 -14.38
CA PHE A 248 -14.49 -12.48 -13.68
C PHE A 248 -15.54 -11.37 -13.66
N PRO A 249 -16.03 -10.93 -12.49
CA PRO A 249 -17.02 -9.85 -12.39
C PRO A 249 -16.53 -8.49 -12.89
N GLU A 250 -15.26 -8.16 -12.67
CA GLU A 250 -14.68 -6.84 -12.94
C GLU A 250 -13.23 -6.93 -13.50
N PRO A 251 -12.97 -6.51 -14.74
CA PRO A 251 -13.96 -6.23 -15.77
C PRO A 251 -14.75 -7.51 -16.12
N ALA A 252 -16.06 -7.38 -16.30
CA ALA A 252 -16.95 -8.50 -16.60
C ALA A 252 -16.43 -9.30 -17.81
N THR A 253 -15.89 -10.48 -17.58
CA THR A 253 -15.26 -11.31 -18.61
C THR A 253 -15.43 -12.78 -18.27
N THR A 254 -15.78 -13.60 -19.26
CA THR A 254 -15.82 -15.06 -19.10
C THR A 254 -14.87 -15.70 -20.10
N PHE A 255 -13.93 -16.50 -19.60
CA PHE A 255 -13.05 -17.33 -20.42
C PHE A 255 -13.64 -18.73 -20.50
N CYS A 256 -13.78 -19.22 -21.72
CA CYS A 256 -14.20 -20.59 -22.00
C CYS A 256 -12.96 -21.42 -22.30
N LEU A 257 -12.68 -22.38 -21.46
CA LEU A 257 -11.45 -23.16 -21.47
C LEU A 257 -11.73 -24.61 -21.79
N GLN A 258 -10.82 -25.24 -22.53
CA GLN A 258 -10.84 -26.68 -22.76
C GLN A 258 -9.50 -27.27 -22.34
N GLN A 259 -9.56 -28.32 -21.51
CA GLN A 259 -8.40 -29.13 -21.21
C GLN A 259 -8.05 -30.00 -22.42
N LEU A 260 -6.78 -30.02 -22.82
CA LEU A 260 -6.25 -30.83 -23.92
C LEU A 260 -5.51 -32.09 -23.45
#